data_AF-A0A1H4I0R3-F1
#
_entry.id   AF-A0A1H4I0R3-F1
#
_cell.length_a   1.000
_cell.length_b   1.000
_cell.length_c   1.000
_cell.angle_alpha   90.00
_cell.angle_beta   90.00
_cell.angle_gamma   90.00
#
_symmetry.space_group_name_H-M   'P 1'
#
loop_
_entity.id
_entity.type
_entity.pdbx_description
1 polymer ?
#
loop_
_entity_poly.entity_id
_entity_poly.type
_entity_poly.pdbx_seq_one_letter_code
_entity_poly.pdbx_strand_id
1 'polypeptide(L)' 'MNTDIRLKKLEKEVMELKYQTNVLQSLLSVRTVPIWAQQAIEAAEKSGVVESHVGNSLDYCRIVDLLHKKGIL' A
#
# COMPACT_ATOMS: atom_id res chain seq x y z
N MET A 1 1.99 1.88 -40.64
CA MET A 1 1.85 2.69 -39.41
C MET A 1 3.21 2.74 -38.75
N ASN A 2 3.82 3.91 -38.63
CA ASN A 2 5.23 4.06 -38.24
C ASN A 2 5.43 3.55 -36.80
N THR A 3 6.33 2.58 -36.63
CA THR A 3 6.68 1.94 -35.35
C THR A 3 7.07 2.96 -34.28
N ASP A 4 7.75 4.03 -34.67
CA ASP A 4 8.16 5.10 -33.75
C ASP A 4 6.97 5.87 -33.15
N ILE A 5 5.91 6.07 -33.94
CA ILE A 5 4.68 6.73 -33.47
C ILE A 5 3.98 5.83 -32.45
N ARG A 6 3.95 4.52 -32.71
CA ARG A 6 3.35 3.54 -31.79
C ARG A 6 4.16 3.43 -30.50
N LEU A 7 5.50 3.46 -30.57
CA LEU A 7 6.37 3.44 -29.41
C LEU A 7 6.13 4.65 -28.51
N LYS A 8 6.17 5.87 -29.08
CA LYS A 8 5.91 7.12 -28.34
C LYS A 8 4.52 7.13 -27.70
N LYS A 9 3.51 6.59 -28.38
CA LYS A 9 2.15 6.48 -27.83
C LYS A 9 2.13 5.55 -26.61
N LEU A 10 2.76 4.38 -26.70
CA LEU A 10 2.84 3.42 -25.60
C LEU A 10 3.64 3.97 -24.42
N GLU A 11 4.76 4.66 -24.66
CA GLU A 11 5.54 5.30 -23.60
C GLU A 11 4.72 6.34 -22.83
N LYS A 12 3.93 7.15 -23.55
CA LYS A 12 3.01 8.12 -22.94
C LYS A 12 1.93 7.42 -22.11
N GLU A 13 1.30 6.38 -22.66
CA GLU A 13 0.28 5.60 -21.95
C GLU A 13 0.86 4.95 -20.68
N VAL A 14 2.07 4.39 -20.75
CA VAL A 14 2.77 3.83 -19.59
C VAL A 14 3.06 4.89 -18.53
N MET A 15 3.51 6.08 -18.95
CA MET A 15 3.77 7.19 -18.02
C MET A 15 2.48 7.62 -17.31
N GLU A 16 1.39 7.74 -18.04
CA GLU A 16 0.08 8.13 -17.51
C GLU A 16 -0.48 7.08 -16.54
N LEU A 17 -0.39 5.80 -16.89
CA LEU A 17 -0.79 4.69 -16.01
C LEU A 17 0.05 4.64 -14.74
N LYS A 18 1.37 4.85 -14.83
CA LYS A 18 2.25 4.92 -13.65
C LYS A 18 1.86 6.08 -12.73
N TYR A 19 1.57 7.25 -13.30
CA TYR A 19 1.12 8.40 -12.54
C TYR A 19 -0.22 8.12 -11.82
N GLN A 20 -1.21 7.61 -12.55
CA GLN A 20 -2.52 7.25 -11.97
C GLN A 20 -2.38 6.23 -10.84
N THR A 21 -1.54 5.21 -11.04
CA THR A 21 -1.27 4.18 -10.03
C THR A 21 -0.65 4.78 -8.77
N ASN A 22 0.35 5.64 -8.91
CA ASN A 22 0.99 6.32 -7.77
C ASN A 22 0.01 7.21 -7.00
N VAL A 23 -0.85 7.94 -7.71
CA VAL A 23 -1.89 8.78 -7.08
C VAL A 23 -2.87 7.90 -6.30
N LEU A 24 -3.40 6.84 -6.91
CA LEU A 24 -4.32 5.91 -6.23
C LEU A 24 -3.67 5.25 -5.02
N GLN A 25 -2.43 4.78 -5.14
CA GLN A 25 -1.66 4.23 -4.02
C GLN A 25 -1.51 5.25 -2.90
N SER A 26 -1.23 6.51 -3.21
CA SER A 26 -1.07 7.57 -2.20
C SER A 26 -2.37 7.94 -1.47
N LEU A 27 -3.53 7.63 -2.07
CA LEU A 27 -4.86 7.83 -1.48
C LEU A 27 -5.29 6.64 -0.62
N LEU A 28 -4.83 5.43 -0.97
CA LEU A 28 -5.20 4.19 -0.30
C LEU A 28 -4.20 3.79 0.81
N SER A 29 -2.95 4.23 0.70
CA SER A 29 -1.92 3.97 1.70
C SER A 29 -2.11 4.87 2.91
N VAL A 30 -1.96 4.27 4.08
CA VAL A 30 -1.93 5.00 5.32
C VAL A 30 -0.54 5.54 5.50
N ARG A 31 -0.35 6.84 5.20
CA ARG A 31 0.95 7.50 5.35
C ARG A 31 1.48 7.49 6.80
N THR A 32 0.58 7.34 7.77
CA THR A 32 0.89 7.32 9.19
C THR A 32 -0.02 6.35 9.90
N VAL A 33 0.56 5.33 10.54
CA VAL A 33 -0.18 4.35 11.35
C VAL A 33 -1.09 5.09 12.34
N PRO A 34 -2.40 4.80 12.38
CA PRO A 34 -3.30 5.46 13.31
C PRO A 34 -2.97 5.08 14.75
N ILE A 35 -3.16 6.01 15.69
CA ILE A 35 -2.83 5.80 17.13
C ILE A 35 -3.49 4.53 17.68
N TRP A 36 -4.73 4.23 17.29
CA TRP A 36 -5.46 3.04 17.75
C TRP A 36 -4.86 1.72 17.25
N ALA A 37 -4.10 1.73 16.16
CA ALA A 37 -3.49 0.53 15.57
C ALA A 37 -2.04 0.32 16.03
N GLN A 38 -1.42 1.32 16.66
CA GLN A 38 0.04 1.35 16.86
C GLN A 38 0.56 0.16 17.68
N GLN A 39 -0.09 -0.15 18.79
CA GLN A 39 0.28 -1.31 19.63
C GLN A 39 0.10 -2.64 18.90
N ALA A 40 -0.96 -2.76 18.10
CA ALA A 40 -1.23 -3.97 17.34
C ALA A 40 -0.21 -4.18 16.21
N ILE A 41 0.22 -3.10 15.55
CA ILE A 41 1.28 -3.12 14.54
C ILE A 41 2.60 -3.56 15.17
N GLU A 42 2.96 -3.00 16.33
CA GLU A 42 4.17 -3.41 17.06
C GLU A 42 4.14 -4.90 17.45
N ALA A 43 2.97 -5.42 17.86
CA ALA A 43 2.80 -6.84 18.17
C ALA A 43 2.94 -7.71 16.90
N ALA A 44 2.37 -7.29 15.78
CA ALA A 44 2.49 -7.97 14.50
C ALA A 44 3.96 -8.03 14.01
N GLU A 45 4.68 -6.91 14.10
CA GLU A 45 6.09 -6.83 13.73
C GLU A 45 6.97 -7.74 14.61
N LYS A 46 6.72 -7.77 15.92
CA LYS A 46 7.40 -8.69 16.84
C LYS A 46 7.14 -10.17 16.53
N SER A 47 5.97 -10.47 15.98
CA SER A 47 5.58 -11.79 15.50
C SER A 47 6.10 -12.11 14.09
N GLY A 48 6.89 -11.21 13.49
CA GLY A 48 7.56 -11.41 12.19
C GLY A 48 6.75 -10.95 10.98
N VAL A 49 5.65 -10.23 11.17
CA VAL A 49 4.92 -9.60 10.06
C VAL A 49 5.72 -8.41 9.55
N VAL A 50 5.89 -8.31 8.23
CA VAL A 50 6.66 -7.24 7.58
C VAL A 50 5.71 -6.35 6.79
N GLU A 51 5.93 -5.03 6.85
CA GLU A 51 5.17 -4.06 6.06
C GLU A 51 5.33 -4.32 4.56
N SER A 52 4.24 -4.14 3.82
CA SER A 52 4.25 -4.21 2.35
C SER A 52 5.12 -3.11 1.75
N HIS A 53 5.81 -3.38 0.65
CA HIS A 53 6.62 -2.39 -0.08
C HIS A 53 5.83 -1.17 -0.58
N VAL A 54 4.50 -1.27 -0.62
CA VAL A 54 3.60 -0.16 -1.01
C VAL A 54 2.94 0.52 0.20
N GLY A 55 3.41 0.21 1.41
CA GLY A 55 2.83 0.66 2.68
C GLY A 55 1.59 -0.14 3.06
N ASN A 56 1.17 0.04 4.31
CA ASN A 56 -0.02 -0.60 4.85
C ASN A 56 -1.30 0.21 4.57
N SER A 57 -2.42 -0.48 4.34
CA SER A 57 -3.74 0.15 4.19
C SER A 57 -4.44 0.31 5.55
N LEU A 58 -5.53 1.08 5.59
CA LEU A 58 -6.38 1.17 6.80
C LEU A 58 -6.97 -0.20 7.16
N ASP A 59 -7.27 -1.02 6.15
CA ASP A 59 -7.84 -2.34 6.37
C ASP A 59 -6.81 -3.29 6.98
N TYR A 60 -5.54 -3.18 6.58
CA TYR A 60 -4.45 -3.87 7.27
C TYR A 60 -4.41 -3.48 8.75
N CYS A 61 -4.43 -2.18 9.06
CA CYS A 61 -4.44 -1.70 10.45
C CYS A 61 -5.64 -2.26 11.24
N ARG A 62 -6.84 -2.30 10.63
CA ARG A 62 -8.06 -2.83 11.25
C ARG A 62 -7.96 -4.32 11.55
N ILE A 63 -7.43 -5.10 10.61
CA ILE A 63 -7.26 -6.55 10.77
C ILE A 63 -6.25 -6.82 11.89
N VAL A 64 -5.10 -6.14 11.86
CA VAL A 64 -4.06 -6.30 12.88
C VAL A 64 -4.57 -5.92 14.28
N ASP A 65 -5.28 -4.80 14.42
CA ASP A 65 -5.93 -4.39 15.67
C ASP A 65 -6.95 -5.43 16.16
N LEU A 66 -7.77 -5.98 15.26
CA LEU A 66 -8.71 -7.04 15.61
C LEU A 66 -8.00 -8.29 16.12
N LEU A 67 -6.95 -8.74 15.44
CA LEU A 67 -6.19 -9.93 15.83
C LEU A 67 -5.49 -9.74 17.18
N HIS A 68 -4.92 -8.56 17.41
CA HIS A 68 -4.31 -8.20 18.69
C HIS A 68 -5.33 -8.18 19.83
N LYS A 69 -6.50 -7.56 19.62
CA LYS A 69 -7.60 -7.58 20.61
C LYS A 69 -8.16 -8.97 20.89
N LYS A 70 -7.94 -9.93 20.00
CA LYS A 70 -8.30 -11.34 20.19
C LYS A 70 -7.17 -12.18 20.81
N GLY A 71 -6.01 -11.59 21.08
CA GLY A 71 -4.85 -12.29 21.65
C GLY A 71 -4.19 -13.28 20.69
N ILE A 72 -4.36 -13.07 19.38
CA ILE A 72 -3.74 -13.89 18.33
C ILE A 72 -2.32 -13.38 18.02
N LEU A 73 -2.11 -12.07 18.16
CA LEU A 73 -0.83 -11.36 17.98
C LEU A 73 -0.20 -10.96 19.30
#